data_AF-A0A1F4UW79-F1
#
_entry.id   AF-A0A1F4UW79-F1
#
_cell.length_a   1.000
_cell.length_b   1.000
_cell.length_c   1.000
_cell.angle_alpha   90.00
_cell.angle_beta   90.00
_cell.angle_gamma   90.00
#
_symmetry.space_group_name_H-M   'P 1'
#
loop_
_entity.id
_entity.type
_entity.pdbx_description
1 polymer ?
#
loop_
_entity_poly.entity_id
_entity_poly.type
_entity_poly.pdbx_seq_one_letter_code
_entity_poly.pdbx_strand_id
1 'polypeptide(L)' 'MTNFVRNAYEELKKVQWPNKDQTIRLTLYVIGVSFTVGLIVAGIDYIFSEGLSLALVK' A
#
# COMPACT_ATOMS: atom_id res chain seq x y z
N MET A 1 32.56 -13.80 5.64
CA MET A 1 31.22 -13.65 5.04
C MET A 1 30.22 -14.67 5.57
N THR A 2 30.56 -15.96 5.67
CA THR A 2 29.69 -17.02 6.23
C THR A 2 29.15 -16.73 7.65
N ASN A 3 29.97 -16.14 8.52
CA ASN A 3 29.55 -15.75 9.88
C ASN A 3 28.47 -14.64 9.89
N PHE A 4 28.50 -13.71 8.92
CA PHE A 4 27.53 -12.62 8.84
C PHE A 4 26.14 -13.13 8.49
N VAL A 5 26.05 -14.04 7.51
CA VAL A 5 24.78 -14.67 7.10
C VAL A 5 24.20 -15.53 8.22
N ARG A 6 25.05 -16.25 8.97
CA ARG A 6 24.62 -17.04 10.13
C ARG A 6 24.03 -16.17 11.23
N ASN A 7 24.71 -15.08 11.60
CA ASN A 7 24.22 -14.17 12.63
C ASN A 7 22.92 -13.47 12.19
N ALA A 8 22.81 -13.06 10.93
CA ALA A 8 21.58 -12.47 10.38
C ALA A 8 20.39 -13.45 10.42
N TYR A 9 20.63 -14.74 10.15
CA TYR A 9 19.59 -15.77 10.25
C TYR A 9 19.14 -16.01 11.71
N GLU A 10 20.08 -16.00 12.66
CA GLU A 10 19.77 -16.12 14.09
C GLU A 10 18.96 -14.93 14.61
N GLU A 11 19.19 -13.71 14.09
CA GLU A 11 18.40 -12.52 14.42
C GLU A 11 16.99 -12.55 13.79
N LEU A 12 16.87 -12.97 12.53
CA LEU A 12 15.58 -13.14 11.85
C LEU A 12 14.67 -14.15 12.57
N LYS A 13 15.25 -15.14 13.24
CA LYS A 13 14.49 -16.11 14.05
C LYS A 13 13.93 -15.52 15.35
N LYS A 14 14.52 -14.43 15.86
CA LYS A 14 14.00 -13.68 17.03
C LYS A 14 12.87 -12.71 16.66
N VAL A 15 12.65 -12.46 15.36
CA VAL A 15 11.57 -11.61 14.89
C VAL A 15 10.23 -12.29 15.17
N GLN A 16 9.32 -11.57 15.81
CA GLN A 16 7.95 -12.00 16.05
C GLN A 16 7.15 -11.82 14.75
N TRP A 17 7.09 -12.88 13.96
CA TRP A 17 6.28 -12.89 12.75
C TRP A 17 4.79 -12.91 13.11
N PRO A 18 3.95 -12.12 12.41
CA PRO A 18 2.51 -12.10 12.64
C PRO A 18 1.90 -13.48 12.35
N ASN A 19 0.85 -13.82 13.09
CA ASN A 19 0.07 -15.02 12.80
C ASN A 19 -0.66 -14.86 11.46
N LYS A 20 -0.94 -15.97 10.76
CA LYS A 20 -1.59 -16.00 9.45
C LYS A 20 -2.88 -15.18 9.41
N ASP A 21 -3.68 -15.25 10.46
CA ASP A 21 -4.93 -14.49 10.56
C ASP A 21 -4.69 -12.97 10.69
N GLN A 22 -3.63 -12.56 11.39
CA GLN A 22 -3.26 -11.16 11.52
C GLN A 22 -2.75 -10.61 10.19
N THR A 23 -1.95 -11.39 9.47
CA THR A 23 -1.47 -11.03 8.13
C THR A 23 -2.64 -10.84 7.18
N ILE A 24 -3.59 -11.78 7.12
CA ILE A 24 -4.75 -11.69 6.23
C ILE A 24 -5.61 -10.47 6.57
N ARG A 25 -5.91 -10.25 7.87
CA ARG A 25 -6.67 -9.08 8.30
C ARG A 25 -5.99 -7.77 7.90
N LEU A 26 -4.68 -7.66 8.14
CA LEU A 26 -3.91 -6.46 7.78
C LEU A 26 -3.91 -6.23 6.26
N THR A 27 -3.71 -7.27 5.47
CA THR A 27 -3.78 -7.18 4.00
C THR A 27 -5.16 -6.73 3.51
N LEU A 28 -6.24 -7.24 4.09
CA LEU A 28 -7.60 -6.80 3.76
C LEU A 28 -7.82 -5.31 4.07
N TYR A 29 -7.31 -4.81 5.20
CA TYR A 29 -7.36 -3.38 5.51
C TYR A 29 -6.62 -2.55 4.46
N VAL A 30 -5.41 -2.97 4.07
CA VAL A 30 -4.62 -2.28 3.04
C VAL A 30 -5.39 -2.24 1.72
N ILE A 31 -5.94 -3.37 1.27
CA ILE A 31 -6.76 -3.43 0.04
C ILE A 31 -7.94 -2.46 0.13
N GLY A 32 -8.66 -2.44 1.25
CA GLY A 32 -9.80 -1.54 1.45
C GLY A 32 -9.41 -0.06 1.38
N VAL A 33 -8.32 0.31 2.05
CA VAL A 33 -7.82 1.70 2.04
C VAL A 33 -7.31 2.09 0.66
N SER A 34 -6.50 1.24 0.01
CA SER A 34 -5.98 1.50 -1.35
C SER A 34 -7.11 1.67 -2.36
N PHE A 35 -8.16 0.85 -2.29
CA PHE A 35 -9.32 0.98 -3.17
C PHE A 35 -10.08 2.28 -2.92
N THR A 36 -10.28 2.63 -1.65
CA THR A 36 -10.97 3.88 -1.25
C THR A 36 -10.20 5.12 -1.74
N VAL A 37 -8.89 5.15 -1.52
CA VAL A 37 -8.02 6.24 -1.99
C VAL A 37 -8.00 6.30 -3.51
N GLY A 38 -7.91 5.15 -4.19
CA GLY A 38 -7.96 5.08 -5.65
C GLY A 38 -9.23 5.67 -6.25
N LEU A 39 -10.40 5.38 -5.64
CA LEU A 39 -11.67 5.99 -6.06
C LEU A 39 -11.71 7.50 -5.84
N ILE A 40 -11.18 7.98 -4.71
CA ILE A 40 -11.11 9.42 -4.42
C ILE A 40 -10.24 10.12 -5.45
N VAL A 41 -9.04 9.59 -5.71
CA VAL A 41 -8.10 10.16 -6.69
C VAL A 41 -8.73 10.16 -8.08
N ALA A 42 -9.30 9.04 -8.52
CA ALA A 42 -9.96 8.95 -9.83
C ALA A 42 -11.15 9.94 -9.96
N GLY A 43 -11.94 10.13 -8.91
CA GLY A 43 -13.05 11.08 -8.90
C GLY A 43 -12.56 12.53 -9.00
N ILE A 44 -11.50 12.88 -8.26
CA ILE A 44 -10.88 14.20 -8.31
C ILE A 44 -10.27 14.44 -9.69
N ASP A 45 -9.51 13.48 -10.23
CA ASP A 45 -8.89 13.60 -11.56
C ASP A 45 -9.93 13.82 -12.66
N TYR A 46 -11.10 13.20 -12.57
CA TYR A 46 -12.20 13.40 -13.52
C TYR A 46 -12.76 14.82 -13.46
N ILE A 47 -13.02 15.33 -12.24
CA ILE A 47 -13.52 16.70 -12.03
C ILE A 47 -12.49 17.73 -12.53
N PHE A 48 -11.21 17.53 -12.22
CA PHE A 48 -10.14 18.42 -12.68
C PHE A 48 -9.96 18.37 -14.20
N SER A 49 -10.07 17.21 -14.83
CA SER A 49 -9.94 17.06 -16.28
C SER A 49 -11.06 17.78 -17.04
N GLU A 50 -12.31 17.59 -16.61
CA GLU A 50 -13.48 18.27 -17.19
C GLU A 50 -13.44 19.79 -16.93
N GLY A 51 -13.07 20.19 -15.70
CA GLY A 51 -12.95 21.60 -15.34
C GLY A 51 -11.87 22.33 -16.14
N LEU A 52 -10.72 21.69 -16.37
CA LEU A 52 -9.65 22.24 -17.18
C LEU A 52 -10.03 22.31 -18.67
N SER A 53 -10.70 21.28 -19.20
CA SER A 53 -11.20 21.28 -20.57
C SER A 53 -12.16 22.47 -20.81
N LEU A 54 -13.11 22.69 -19.90
CA LEU A 54 -14.02 23.84 -19.95
C LEU A 54 -13.31 25.20 -19.82
N ALA A 55 -12.24 25.27 -19.01
CA ALA A 55 -11.46 26.49 -18.83
C ALA A 55 -10.53 26.80 -20.02
N LEU A 56 -10.09 25.79 -20.78
CA LEU A 56 -9.21 25.95 -21.95
C LEU A 56 -9.97 26.09 -23.28
N VAL A 57 -11.20 25.58 -23.37
CA VAL A 57 -12.05 25.66 -24.57
C VAL A 57 -12.81 27.00 -24.65
N LYS A 58 -12.82 27.79 -23.58
CA LYS A 58 -13.36 29.15 -23.56
C LYS A 58 -12.25 30.20 -23.56
#